data_AF-A0A7V9JCJ7-F1
#
_entry.id   AF-A0A7V9JCJ7-F1
#
_cell.length_a   1.000
_cell.length_b   1.000
_cell.length_c   1.000
_cell.angle_alpha   90.00
_cell.angle_beta   90.00
_cell.angle_gamma   90.00
#
_symmetry.space_group_name_H-M   'P 1'
#
loop_
_entity.id
_entity.type
_entity.pdbx_description
1 polymer ?
#
loop_
_entity_poly.entity_id
_entity_poly.type
_entity_poly.pdbx_seq_one_letter_code
_entity_poly.pdbx_strand_id
1 'polypeptide(L)'
;MDAPGHIVVLFQLEHETTPINGVVGRSGAGKDVPRVTFYRHSAGHTAFLRDDLPEAVRTSILELSVEHAINNPETVKAILDSKLVLPRTTYYFDRAPELQDEPEAILRDGRWGILVDGVVACEAWTAGVNGVAATIRVDTLPEFRGRGYARQATAAWVADVLRAGMIPYYTHAIDNLASQSLARSLGAVEFATGVKYQ
;
A
#
# COMPACT_ATOMS: atom_id res chain seq x y z
N MET A 1 -10.73 10.09 13.73
CA MET A 1 -10.02 11.20 13.07
C MET A 1 -8.56 11.03 13.45
N ASP A 2 -7.75 10.47 12.56
CA ASP A 2 -6.32 10.32 12.82
C ASP A 2 -5.68 11.71 12.85
N ALA A 3 -4.94 12.00 13.91
CA ALA A 3 -4.28 13.29 14.07
C ALA A 3 -3.26 13.48 12.92
N PRO A 4 -3.08 14.71 12.38
CA PRO A 4 -2.15 14.97 11.27
C PRO A 4 -0.75 14.37 11.41
N GLY A 5 -0.20 14.34 12.63
CA GLY A 5 1.10 13.73 12.91
C GLY A 5 1.14 12.21 12.70
N HIS A 6 0.04 11.51 12.93
CA HIS A 6 -0.04 10.06 12.76
C HIS A 6 0.10 9.64 11.29
N ILE A 7 -0.53 10.38 10.38
CA ILE A 7 -0.46 10.07 8.94
C ILE A 7 0.93 10.34 8.36
N VAL A 8 1.59 11.42 8.80
CA VAL A 8 2.97 11.70 8.38
C VAL A 8 3.89 10.57 8.81
N VAL A 9 3.73 10.05 10.03
CA VAL A 9 4.47 8.89 10.53
C VAL A 9 4.17 7.65 9.67
N LEU A 10 2.92 7.37 9.32
CA LEU A 10 2.60 6.23 8.46
C LEU A 10 3.31 6.30 7.10
N PHE A 11 3.35 7.47 6.46
CA PHE A 11 4.12 7.59 5.21
C PHE A 11 5.63 7.49 5.42
N GLN A 12 6.14 8.03 6.54
CA GLN A 12 7.54 7.86 6.91
C GLN A 12 7.90 6.39 7.05
N LEU A 13 7.02 5.60 7.66
CA LEU A 13 7.25 4.19 7.87
C LEU A 13 7.02 3.38 6.58
N GLU A 14 6.08 3.75 5.71
CA GLU A 14 5.88 3.08 4.41
C GLU A 14 7.09 3.29 3.47
N HIS A 15 7.65 4.50 3.43
CA HIS A 15 8.71 4.87 2.47
C HIS A 15 10.10 5.01 3.08
N GLU A 16 10.27 4.82 4.39
CA GLU A 16 11.50 5.11 5.16
C GLU A 16 12.04 6.53 4.99
N THR A 17 11.14 7.51 4.79
CA THR A 17 11.56 8.87 4.42
C THR A 17 10.70 9.97 5.03
N THR A 18 11.28 11.13 5.34
CA THR A 18 10.54 12.30 5.87
C THR A 18 10.13 13.26 4.76
N PRO A 19 8.83 13.54 4.54
CA PRO A 19 8.34 14.65 3.73
C PRO A 19 8.86 15.98 4.25
N ILE A 20 9.79 16.62 3.54
CA ILE A 20 10.16 18.01 3.79
C ILE A 20 9.44 18.85 2.74
N ASN A 21 8.54 19.75 3.17
CA ASN A 21 7.72 20.60 2.28
C ASN A 21 6.90 19.83 1.23
N GLY A 22 6.50 18.59 1.54
CA GLY A 22 5.73 17.75 0.61
C GLY A 22 6.57 17.16 -0.52
N VAL A 23 7.90 17.13 -0.38
CA VAL A 23 8.83 16.55 -1.34
C VAL A 23 9.78 15.62 -0.60
N VAL A 24 9.80 14.36 -0.98
CA VAL A 24 10.86 13.44 -0.55
C VAL A 24 11.50 12.84 -1.78
N GLY A 25 12.82 12.94 -1.86
CA GLY A 25 13.67 12.03 -2.64
C GLY A 25 13.49 10.60 -2.14
N ARG A 26 12.75 9.77 -2.87
CA ARG A 26 12.81 8.32 -2.68
C ARG A 26 14.06 7.81 -3.36
N SER A 27 15.00 7.25 -2.60
CA SER A 27 16.17 6.58 -3.17
C SER A 27 15.74 5.28 -3.85
N GLY A 28 16.26 5.06 -5.05
CA GLY A 28 16.02 3.82 -5.80
C GLY A 28 15.83 4.07 -7.28
N ALA A 29 16.79 3.65 -8.10
CA ALA A 29 16.66 3.59 -9.55
C ALA A 29 16.05 2.24 -9.95
N GLY A 30 15.04 2.24 -10.82
CA GLY A 30 14.42 1.01 -11.32
C GLY A 30 13.10 1.26 -12.03
N LYS A 31 12.70 0.36 -12.93
CA LYS A 31 11.43 0.46 -13.67
C LYS A 31 10.21 0.27 -12.76
N ASP A 32 10.38 -0.41 -11.63
CA ASP A 32 9.29 -0.73 -10.70
C ASP A 32 9.09 0.32 -9.60
N VAL A 33 10.05 1.26 -9.44
CA VAL A 33 9.94 2.38 -8.48
C VAL A 33 9.25 3.55 -9.16
N PRO A 34 8.08 4.02 -8.66
CA PRO A 34 7.41 5.19 -9.20
C PRO A 34 8.34 6.41 -9.17
N ARG A 35 8.36 7.15 -10.28
CA ARG A 35 9.04 8.46 -10.41
C ARG A 35 8.38 9.50 -9.51
N VAL A 36 7.05 9.50 -9.45
CA VAL A 36 6.28 10.37 -8.56
C VAL A 36 5.13 9.60 -7.95
N THR A 37 4.85 9.83 -6.67
CA THR A 37 3.64 9.35 -5.99
C THR A 37 2.96 10.53 -5.30
N PHE A 38 1.66 10.68 -5.50
CA PHE A 38 0.84 11.65 -4.79
C PHE A 38 -0.17 10.92 -3.92
N TYR A 39 -0.37 11.40 -2.70
CA TYR A 39 -1.37 10.89 -1.76
C TYR A 39 -2.33 11.98 -1.32
N ARG A 40 -3.59 11.60 -1.15
CA ARG A 40 -4.65 12.33 -0.44
C ARG A 40 -4.97 11.59 0.85
N HIS A 41 -5.01 12.31 1.96
CA HIS A 41 -5.30 11.79 3.30
C HIS A 41 -6.04 12.83 4.14
N SER A 42 -6.54 12.48 5.34
CA SER A 42 -7.38 13.39 6.14
C SER A 42 -6.66 14.67 6.60
N ALA A 43 -5.33 14.66 6.62
CA ALA A 43 -4.49 15.81 6.99
C ALA A 43 -4.05 16.67 5.79
N GLY A 44 -4.47 16.33 4.56
CA GLY A 44 -4.15 17.07 3.36
C GLY A 44 -3.58 16.20 2.25
N HIS A 45 -2.49 16.65 1.64
CA HIS A 45 -1.90 16.01 0.49
C HIS A 45 -0.37 15.95 0.62
N THR A 46 0.23 14.87 0.12
CA THR A 46 1.69 14.66 0.16
C THR A 46 2.20 14.14 -1.18
N ALA A 47 3.39 14.55 -1.60
CA ALA A 47 4.08 14.02 -2.77
C ALA A 47 5.43 13.38 -2.41
N PHE A 48 5.79 12.33 -3.14
CA PHE A 48 7.09 11.67 -3.11
C PHE A 48 7.66 11.70 -4.53
N LEU A 49 8.86 12.24 -4.69
CA LEU A 49 9.54 12.38 -5.98
C LEU A 49 10.82 11.56 -5.94
N ARG A 50 11.14 10.84 -7.00
CA ARG A 50 12.43 10.13 -7.05
C ARG A 50 13.57 11.16 -7.10
N ASP A 51 14.65 10.87 -6.38
CA ASP A 51 15.80 11.78 -6.25
C ASP A 51 16.54 11.99 -7.58
N ASP A 52 16.53 10.98 -8.45
CA ASP A 52 17.15 10.99 -9.79
C ASP A 52 16.39 11.81 -10.85
N LEU A 53 15.22 12.37 -10.53
CA LEU A 53 14.45 13.19 -11.48
C LEU A 53 15.25 14.45 -11.85
N PRO A 54 15.27 14.87 -13.13
CA PRO A 54 15.89 16.13 -13.51
C PRO A 54 15.33 17.31 -12.69
N GLU A 55 16.19 18.25 -12.31
CA GLU A 55 15.79 19.39 -11.47
C GLU A 55 14.61 20.16 -12.07
N ALA A 56 14.63 20.43 -13.37
CA ALA A 56 13.53 21.08 -14.08
C ALA A 56 12.20 20.31 -13.93
N VAL A 57 12.23 18.98 -13.99
CA VAL A 57 11.05 18.12 -13.81
C VAL A 57 10.54 18.21 -12.38
N ARG A 58 11.43 18.15 -11.39
CA ARG A 58 11.03 18.31 -9.98
C ARG A 58 10.38 19.67 -9.76
N THR A 59 11.01 20.75 -10.23
CA THR A 59 10.44 22.11 -10.12
C THR A 59 9.05 22.20 -10.73
N SER A 60 8.85 21.72 -11.96
CA SER A 60 7.53 21.74 -12.60
C SER A 60 6.48 20.92 -11.85
N ILE A 61 6.84 19.77 -11.27
CA ILE A 61 5.91 18.99 -10.44
C ILE A 61 5.57 19.72 -9.13
N LEU A 62 6.52 20.42 -8.52
CA LEU A 62 6.32 21.14 -7.27
C LEU A 62 5.54 22.46 -7.44
N GLU A 63 5.59 23.04 -8.63
CA GLU A 63 4.73 24.17 -9.01
C GLU A 63 3.25 23.75 -9.14
N LEU A 64 2.98 22.47 -9.39
CA LEU A 64 1.63 21.93 -9.26
C LEU A 64 1.30 21.74 -7.78
N SER A 65 0.14 22.22 -7.33
CA SER A 65 -0.39 21.73 -6.06
C SER A 65 -0.64 20.22 -6.16
N VAL A 66 -0.40 19.47 -5.07
CA VAL A 66 -0.62 18.01 -5.08
C VAL A 66 -2.06 17.66 -5.45
N GLU A 67 -3.02 18.46 -4.98
CA GLU A 67 -4.42 18.31 -5.34
C GLU A 67 -4.65 18.48 -6.86
N HIS A 68 -4.02 19.49 -7.48
CA HIS A 68 -4.10 19.68 -8.92
C HIS A 68 -3.48 18.50 -9.67
N ALA A 69 -2.33 18.01 -9.22
CA ALA A 69 -1.65 16.86 -9.84
C ALA A 69 -2.48 15.57 -9.77
N ILE A 70 -3.19 15.33 -8.65
CA ILE A 70 -4.11 14.18 -8.51
C ILE A 70 -5.31 14.31 -9.46
N ASN A 71 -5.87 15.51 -9.60
CA ASN A 71 -7.07 15.73 -10.39
C ASN A 71 -6.79 15.90 -11.91
N ASN A 72 -5.54 16.12 -12.31
CA ASN A 72 -5.14 16.39 -13.70
C ASN A 72 -3.99 15.47 -14.16
N PRO A 73 -4.23 14.15 -14.31
CA PRO A 73 -3.17 13.19 -14.59
C PRO A 73 -2.46 13.42 -15.93
N GLU A 74 -3.14 14.00 -16.93
CA GLU A 74 -2.52 14.30 -18.23
C GLU A 74 -1.43 15.37 -18.13
N THR A 75 -1.60 16.37 -17.27
CA THR A 75 -0.58 17.39 -17.00
C THR A 75 0.69 16.75 -16.43
N VAL A 76 0.52 15.84 -15.47
CA VAL A 76 1.64 15.14 -14.85
C VAL A 76 2.35 14.22 -15.85
N LYS A 77 1.59 13.47 -16.67
CA LYS A 77 2.16 12.63 -17.73
C LYS A 77 2.98 13.44 -18.73
N ALA A 78 2.51 14.63 -19.11
CA ALA A 78 3.22 15.50 -20.03
C ALA A 78 4.55 16.01 -19.45
N ILE A 79 4.58 16.34 -18.15
CA ILE A 79 5.81 16.77 -17.45
C ILE A 79 6.80 15.62 -17.30
N LEU A 80 6.31 14.42 -16.97
CA LEU A 80 7.19 13.28 -16.70
C LEU A 80 7.59 12.51 -17.96
N ASP A 81 6.87 12.62 -19.06
CA ASP A 81 6.91 11.66 -20.17
C ASP A 81 6.76 10.22 -19.64
N SER A 82 5.68 9.99 -18.89
CA SER A 82 5.50 8.78 -18.07
C SER A 82 4.11 8.18 -18.19
N LYS A 83 3.97 6.93 -17.74
CA LYS A 83 2.66 6.28 -17.66
C LYS A 83 2.08 6.46 -16.26
N LEU A 84 0.76 6.67 -16.19
CA LEU A 84 0.02 6.65 -14.94
C LEU A 84 -0.13 5.20 -14.47
N VAL A 85 0.23 4.94 -13.22
CA VAL A 85 -0.14 3.74 -12.48
C VAL A 85 -1.46 4.01 -11.76
N LEU A 86 -2.42 3.11 -11.97
CA LEU A 86 -3.81 3.21 -11.51
C LEU A 86 -3.95 3.71 -10.06
N PRO A 87 -4.96 4.56 -9.75
CA PRO A 87 -5.22 5.02 -8.40
C PRO A 87 -5.37 3.85 -7.41
N ARG A 88 -4.85 4.04 -6.20
CA ARG A 88 -4.84 3.03 -5.15
C ARG A 88 -5.39 3.58 -3.83
N THR A 89 -5.90 2.66 -3.01
CA THR A 89 -6.25 2.91 -1.62
C THR A 89 -5.31 2.12 -0.71
N THR A 90 -4.88 2.74 0.39
CA THR A 90 -3.89 2.21 1.32
C THR A 90 -4.46 2.19 2.74
N TYR A 91 -4.27 1.06 3.39
CA TYR A 91 -4.73 0.76 4.75
C TYR A 91 -3.54 0.33 5.60
N TYR A 92 -3.65 0.54 6.91
CA TYR A 92 -2.79 -0.08 7.91
C TYR A 92 -3.61 -0.90 8.90
N PHE A 93 -2.93 -1.76 9.66
CA PHE A 93 -3.52 -2.49 10.78
C PHE A 93 -2.88 -2.03 12.09
N ASP A 94 -3.70 -1.55 13.03
CA ASP A 94 -3.27 -1.17 14.38
C ASP A 94 -3.29 -2.34 15.36
N ARG A 95 -3.96 -3.43 14.99
CA ARG A 95 -4.16 -4.64 15.78
C ARG A 95 -4.36 -5.85 14.87
N ALA A 96 -4.16 -7.04 15.43
CA ALA A 96 -4.48 -8.27 14.72
C ALA A 96 -6.00 -8.37 14.51
N PRO A 97 -6.48 -8.75 13.32
CA PRO A 97 -7.90 -8.96 13.07
C PRO A 97 -8.45 -10.07 13.97
N GLU A 98 -9.62 -9.86 14.57
CA GLU A 98 -10.31 -10.89 15.32
C GLU A 98 -10.88 -11.95 14.36
N LEU A 99 -10.46 -13.20 14.55
CA LEU A 99 -11.05 -14.35 13.89
C LEU A 99 -11.95 -15.08 14.89
N GLN A 100 -13.10 -15.57 14.43
CA GLN A 100 -14.01 -16.35 15.28
C GLN A 100 -13.44 -17.74 15.60
N ASP A 101 -12.56 -18.25 14.74
CA ASP A 101 -11.80 -19.49 14.89
C ASP A 101 -10.31 -19.20 14.66
N GLU A 102 -9.41 -20.02 15.25
CA GLU A 102 -7.98 -19.94 14.93
C GLU A 102 -7.78 -20.09 13.41
N PRO A 103 -6.86 -19.32 12.79
CA PRO A 103 -6.71 -19.36 11.34
C PRO A 103 -6.30 -20.77 10.90
N GLU A 104 -7.05 -21.35 9.96
CA GLU A 104 -6.66 -22.57 9.25
C GLU A 104 -5.49 -22.31 8.28
N ALA A 105 -4.97 -21.07 8.26
CA ALA A 105 -3.82 -20.69 7.49
C ALA A 105 -2.57 -21.39 8.04
N ILE A 106 -1.80 -22.00 7.16
CA ILE A 106 -0.51 -22.58 7.49
C ILE A 106 0.62 -21.72 6.94
N LEU A 107 1.71 -21.61 7.70
CA LEU A 107 2.92 -20.95 7.24
C LEU A 107 3.79 -21.95 6.47
N ARG A 108 4.08 -21.67 5.21
CA ARG A 108 4.96 -22.46 4.35
C ARG A 108 5.82 -21.55 3.49
N ASP A 109 7.13 -21.76 3.50
CA ASP A 109 8.09 -21.03 2.65
C ASP A 109 7.95 -19.49 2.75
N GLY A 110 7.67 -18.99 3.97
CA GLY A 110 7.46 -17.56 4.24
C GLY A 110 6.11 -16.99 3.77
N ARG A 111 5.15 -17.85 3.44
CA ARG A 111 3.80 -17.49 3.00
C ARG A 111 2.74 -18.12 3.89
N TRP A 112 1.76 -17.34 4.28
CA TRP A 112 0.55 -17.84 4.95
C TRP A 112 -0.43 -18.32 3.88
N GLY A 113 -0.91 -19.56 3.97
CA GLY A 113 -1.78 -20.11 2.94
C GLY A 113 -2.87 -21.03 3.46
N ILE A 114 -3.95 -21.16 2.68
CA ILE A 114 -5.05 -22.09 2.96
C ILE A 114 -4.94 -23.26 1.97
N LEU A 115 -4.92 -24.48 2.52
CA LEU A 115 -4.90 -25.71 1.72
C LEU A 115 -6.29 -26.35 1.76
N VAL A 116 -6.80 -26.67 0.58
CA VAL A 116 -8.05 -27.42 0.41
C VAL A 116 -7.75 -28.63 -0.44
N ASP A 117 -7.94 -29.83 0.10
CA ASP A 117 -7.68 -31.11 -0.59
C ASP A 117 -6.27 -31.20 -1.21
N GLY A 118 -5.26 -30.64 -0.53
CA GLY A 118 -3.87 -30.61 -0.99
C GLY A 118 -3.54 -29.52 -2.01
N VAL A 119 -4.52 -28.71 -2.42
CA VAL A 119 -4.33 -27.55 -3.30
C VAL A 119 -4.17 -26.28 -2.48
N VAL A 120 -3.18 -25.45 -2.82
CA VAL A 120 -3.02 -24.11 -2.24
C VAL A 120 -4.09 -23.19 -2.82
N ALA A 121 -5.20 -23.03 -2.10
CA ALA A 121 -6.36 -22.26 -2.53
C ALA A 121 -6.13 -20.75 -2.43
N CYS A 122 -5.33 -20.32 -1.43
CA CYS A 122 -5.02 -18.92 -1.17
C CYS A 122 -3.63 -18.79 -0.54
N GLU A 123 -2.92 -17.73 -0.89
CA GLU A 123 -1.67 -17.33 -0.22
C GLU A 123 -1.67 -15.84 0.12
N ALA A 124 -1.00 -15.51 1.22
CA ALA A 124 -0.70 -14.19 1.71
C ALA A 124 0.80 -14.11 2.05
N TRP A 125 1.51 -13.12 1.52
CA TRP A 125 2.94 -12.96 1.74
C TRP A 125 3.37 -11.50 1.68
N THR A 126 4.58 -11.24 2.16
CA THR A 126 5.18 -9.90 2.12
C THR A 126 5.66 -9.58 0.71
N ALA A 127 5.03 -8.60 0.06
CA ALA A 127 5.40 -8.12 -1.27
C ALA A 127 6.41 -6.96 -1.24
N GLY A 128 6.50 -6.26 -0.12
CA GLY A 128 7.49 -5.22 0.14
C GLY A 128 7.74 -5.14 1.64
N VAL A 129 8.99 -4.93 2.04
CA VAL A 129 9.38 -4.83 3.44
C VAL A 129 10.48 -3.81 3.58
N ASN A 130 10.49 -3.13 4.70
CA ASN A 130 11.54 -2.21 5.10
C ASN A 130 11.80 -2.40 6.61
N GLY A 131 12.60 -1.55 7.26
CA GLY A 131 12.98 -1.72 8.66
C GLY A 131 11.83 -1.61 9.68
N VAL A 132 10.66 -1.12 9.27
CA VAL A 132 9.56 -0.76 10.17
C VAL A 132 8.17 -1.20 9.69
N ALA A 133 8.04 -1.57 8.41
CA ALA A 133 6.76 -1.88 7.81
C ALA A 133 6.87 -3.00 6.75
N ALA A 134 5.76 -3.71 6.57
CA ALA A 134 5.60 -4.74 5.56
C ALA A 134 4.30 -4.51 4.79
N THR A 135 4.32 -4.71 3.48
CA THR A 135 3.13 -4.64 2.62
C THR A 135 2.74 -6.04 2.18
N ILE A 136 1.48 -6.39 2.39
CA ILE A 136 0.94 -7.69 1.99
C ILE A 136 0.65 -7.75 0.49
N ARG A 137 0.79 -8.95 -0.06
CA ARG A 137 0.06 -9.40 -1.24
C ARG A 137 -0.71 -10.66 -0.89
N VAL A 138 -1.94 -10.72 -1.37
CA VAL A 138 -2.84 -11.87 -1.21
C VAL A 138 -3.38 -12.27 -2.57
N ASP A 139 -3.32 -13.55 -2.87
CA ASP A 139 -3.88 -14.13 -4.09
C ASP A 139 -4.75 -15.35 -3.73
N THR A 140 -5.93 -15.44 -4.34
CA THR A 140 -6.87 -16.56 -4.18
C THR A 140 -7.25 -17.09 -5.55
N LEU A 141 -7.10 -18.40 -5.72
CA LEU A 141 -7.50 -19.10 -6.94
C LEU A 141 -9.00 -18.87 -7.23
N PRO A 142 -9.40 -18.58 -8.49
CA PRO A 142 -10.77 -18.19 -8.84
C PRO A 142 -11.87 -19.09 -8.27
N GLU A 143 -11.69 -20.40 -8.32
CA GLU A 143 -12.63 -21.44 -7.88
C GLU A 143 -12.81 -21.55 -6.36
N PHE A 144 -11.89 -20.94 -5.60
CA PHE A 144 -11.91 -20.90 -4.13
C PHE A 144 -12.29 -19.52 -3.55
N ARG A 145 -12.64 -18.55 -4.40
CA ARG A 145 -13.08 -17.21 -3.97
C ARG A 145 -14.43 -17.25 -3.26
N GLY A 146 -14.69 -16.24 -2.44
CA GLY A 146 -15.96 -16.10 -1.71
C GLY A 146 -16.11 -17.00 -0.49
N ARG A 147 -15.05 -17.72 -0.10
CA ARG A 147 -15.06 -18.69 1.02
C ARG A 147 -14.34 -18.21 2.29
N GLY A 148 -13.90 -16.95 2.31
CA GLY A 148 -13.20 -16.36 3.47
C GLY A 148 -11.70 -16.69 3.58
N TYR A 149 -11.12 -17.47 2.67
CA TYR A 149 -9.70 -17.86 2.74
C TYR A 149 -8.72 -16.69 2.73
N ALA A 150 -8.96 -15.67 1.89
CA ALA A 150 -8.14 -14.47 1.88
C ALA A 150 -8.16 -13.73 3.22
N ARG A 151 -9.30 -13.76 3.94
CA ARG A 151 -9.44 -13.18 5.27
C ARG A 151 -8.58 -13.92 6.28
N GLN A 152 -8.64 -15.26 6.29
CA GLN A 152 -7.85 -16.07 7.21
C GLN A 152 -6.34 -15.91 6.96
N ALA A 153 -5.89 -16.07 5.71
CA ALA A 153 -4.47 -15.95 5.37
C ALA A 153 -3.92 -14.54 5.63
N THR A 154 -4.69 -13.50 5.31
CA THR A 154 -4.30 -12.11 5.59
C THR A 154 -4.23 -11.85 7.09
N ALA A 155 -5.21 -12.32 7.88
CA ALA A 155 -5.19 -12.11 9.33
C ALA A 155 -4.00 -12.79 10.01
N ALA A 156 -3.65 -14.01 9.59
CA ALA A 156 -2.44 -14.70 10.08
C ALA A 156 -1.17 -13.92 9.74
N TRP A 157 -1.04 -13.43 8.50
CA TRP A 157 0.08 -12.57 8.10
C TRP A 157 0.13 -11.26 8.92
N VAL A 158 -1.00 -10.59 9.13
CA VAL A 158 -1.07 -9.35 9.92
C VAL A 158 -0.62 -9.62 11.37
N ALA A 159 -1.07 -10.70 11.98
CA ALA A 159 -0.68 -11.07 13.34
C ALA A 159 0.84 -11.30 13.45
N ASP A 160 1.44 -11.94 12.46
CA ASP A 160 2.89 -12.16 12.40
C ASP A 160 3.69 -10.87 12.25
N VAL A 161 3.28 -9.98 11.35
CA VAL A 161 3.95 -8.69 11.14
C VAL A 161 3.88 -7.82 12.40
N LEU A 162 2.73 -7.79 13.06
CA LEU A 162 2.58 -7.08 14.34
C LEU A 162 3.43 -7.70 15.45
N ARG A 163 3.51 -9.04 15.53
CA ARG A 163 4.37 -9.74 16.49
C ARG A 163 5.85 -9.44 16.26
N ALA A 164 6.25 -9.20 15.02
CA ALA A 164 7.59 -8.75 14.65
C ALA A 164 7.85 -7.26 14.96
N GLY A 165 6.87 -6.53 15.50
CA GLY A 165 6.99 -5.11 15.85
C GLY A 165 6.91 -4.16 14.64
N MET A 166 6.38 -4.64 13.51
CA MET A 166 6.28 -3.88 12.27
C MET A 166 4.85 -3.43 11.98
N ILE A 167 4.69 -2.41 11.13
CA ILE A 167 3.38 -1.95 10.66
C ILE A 167 2.95 -2.76 9.42
N PRO A 168 1.80 -3.45 9.46
CA PRO A 168 1.26 -4.15 8.30
C PRO A 168 0.46 -3.17 7.43
N TYR A 169 0.83 -3.09 6.14
CA TYR A 169 0.14 -2.31 5.11
C TYR A 169 -0.61 -3.21 4.14
N TYR A 170 -1.78 -2.73 3.70
CA TYR A 170 -2.58 -3.31 2.63
C TYR A 170 -2.88 -2.23 1.59
N THR A 171 -2.56 -2.49 0.33
CA THR A 171 -2.82 -1.55 -0.77
C THR A 171 -3.47 -2.26 -1.94
N HIS A 172 -4.50 -1.66 -2.54
CA HIS A 172 -5.11 -2.19 -3.75
C HIS A 172 -5.53 -1.07 -4.72
N ALA A 173 -5.84 -1.42 -5.97
CA ALA A 173 -6.42 -0.49 -6.95
C ALA A 173 -7.81 -0.03 -6.50
N ILE A 174 -8.17 1.24 -6.73
CA ILE A 174 -9.40 1.84 -6.18
C ILE A 174 -10.69 1.15 -6.64
N ASP A 175 -10.67 0.50 -7.81
CA ASP A 175 -11.78 -0.24 -8.42
C ASP A 175 -11.83 -1.72 -8.00
N ASN A 176 -10.86 -2.21 -7.23
CA ASN A 176 -10.84 -3.58 -6.72
C ASN A 176 -11.76 -3.73 -5.50
N LEU A 177 -13.06 -3.86 -5.77
CA LEU A 177 -14.10 -4.02 -4.74
C LEU A 177 -13.85 -5.24 -3.83
N ALA A 178 -13.29 -6.33 -4.37
CA ALA A 178 -13.00 -7.53 -3.57
C ALA A 178 -11.94 -7.25 -2.49
N SER A 179 -10.86 -6.54 -2.86
CA SER A 179 -9.83 -6.10 -1.90
C SER A 179 -10.37 -5.08 -0.90
N GLN A 180 -11.24 -4.17 -1.35
CA GLN A 180 -11.88 -3.21 -0.46
C GLN A 180 -12.75 -3.92 0.59
N SER A 181 -13.56 -4.90 0.18
CA SER A 181 -14.37 -5.71 1.08
C SER A 181 -13.49 -6.52 2.05
N LEU A 182 -12.37 -7.07 1.58
CA LEU A 182 -11.42 -7.80 2.41
C LEU A 182 -10.82 -6.89 3.50
N ALA A 183 -10.27 -5.73 3.13
CA ALA A 183 -9.70 -4.76 4.06
C ALA A 183 -10.70 -4.35 5.15
N ARG A 184 -11.95 -4.04 4.76
CA ARG A 184 -13.03 -3.73 5.72
C ARG A 184 -13.36 -4.90 6.64
N SER A 185 -13.43 -6.12 6.11
CA SER A 185 -13.76 -7.33 6.90
C SER A 185 -12.70 -7.71 7.94
N LEU A 186 -11.49 -7.16 7.79
CA LEU A 186 -10.36 -7.35 8.69
C LEU A 186 -10.16 -6.18 9.66
N GLY A 187 -11.00 -5.13 9.57
CA GLY A 187 -10.86 -3.94 10.40
C GLY A 187 -9.65 -3.06 10.03
N ALA A 188 -9.15 -3.15 8.80
CA ALA A 188 -8.05 -2.31 8.34
C ALA A 188 -8.48 -0.83 8.33
N VAL A 189 -7.57 0.07 8.75
CA VAL A 189 -7.83 1.51 8.81
C VAL A 189 -7.32 2.16 7.54
N GLU A 190 -8.25 2.72 6.76
CA GLU A 190 -7.90 3.52 5.58
C GLU A 190 -7.22 4.80 6.02
N PHE A 191 -6.04 5.12 5.46
CA PHE A 191 -5.35 6.37 5.78
C PHE A 191 -5.02 7.22 4.56
N ALA A 192 -4.99 6.62 3.37
CA ALA A 192 -4.66 7.37 2.15
C ALA A 192 -5.21 6.74 0.87
N THR A 193 -5.49 7.61 -0.10
CA THR A 193 -5.59 7.25 -1.52
C THR A 193 -4.42 7.89 -2.27
N GLY A 194 -3.96 7.28 -3.36
CA GLY A 194 -2.85 7.83 -4.10
C GLY A 194 -2.75 7.39 -5.55
N VAL A 195 -2.01 8.17 -6.32
CA VAL A 195 -1.68 7.91 -7.73
C VAL A 195 -0.17 7.85 -7.87
N LYS A 196 0.30 6.95 -8.73
CA LYS A 196 1.74 6.69 -8.94
C LYS A 196 2.05 6.90 -10.43
N TYR A 197 3.24 7.38 -10.74
CA TYR A 197 3.70 7.61 -12.13
C TYR A 197 5.03 6.89 -12.33
N GLN A 198 5.15 6.10 -13.41
CA GLN A 198 6.35 5.33 -13.77
C GLN A 198 6.91 5.81 -15.11
#